data_AF-A0A1Y3N4J3-F1
#
_entry.id   AF-A0A1Y3N4J3-F1
#
_cell.length_a   1.000
_cell.length_b   1.000
_cell.length_c   1.000
_cell.angle_alpha   90.00
_cell.angle_beta   90.00
_cell.angle_gamma   90.00
#
_symmetry.space_group_name_H-M   'P 1'
#
loop_
_entity.id
_entity.type
_entity.pdbx_description
1 polymer ?
#
loop_
_entity_poly.entity_id
_entity_poly.type
_entity_poly.pdbx_seq_one_letter_code
_entity_poly.pdbx_strand_id
1 'polypeptide(L)'
;MDSYYDMEKINFSNDFTVISNISIIGNSNGTIFDYRNNIKGILSFYFESDNTRVTIENIIFINFYEYHKEFDDRIQMIYIQSELEKFYFTFNNCTFQNNYNRLINIKMKCHKSSHLEPAILLNECNFM
;
A
#
# COMPACT_ATOMS: atom_id res chain seq x y z
N MET A 1 12.93 11.91 -10.50
CA MET A 1 11.97 11.34 -9.53
C MET A 1 12.19 12.05 -8.21
N ASP A 2 11.12 12.45 -7.55
CA ASP A 2 11.24 13.10 -6.25
C ASP A 2 11.65 12.07 -5.20
N SER A 3 12.48 12.50 -4.26
CA SER A 3 12.98 11.67 -3.17
C SER A 3 12.07 11.66 -1.95
N TYR A 4 11.10 12.59 -1.88
CA TYR A 4 10.32 12.83 -0.68
C TYR A 4 8.94 13.39 -1.00
N TYR A 5 7.92 12.82 -0.37
CA TYR A 5 6.53 13.25 -0.39
C TYR A 5 6.02 13.45 1.03
N ASP A 6 5.48 14.64 1.29
CA ASP A 6 4.81 15.00 2.54
C ASP A 6 3.33 14.57 2.45
N MET A 7 2.99 13.43 3.04
CA MET A 7 1.67 12.83 2.92
C MET A 7 0.60 13.60 3.71
N GLU A 8 0.99 14.45 4.66
CA GLU A 8 0.07 15.33 5.41
C GLU A 8 -0.66 16.33 4.49
N LYS A 9 0.00 16.71 3.39
CA LYS A 9 -0.50 17.68 2.40
C LYS A 9 -1.44 17.06 1.37
N ILE A 10 -1.58 15.74 1.38
CA ILE A 10 -2.43 15.00 0.45
C ILE A 10 -3.84 14.87 1.07
N ASN A 11 -4.82 14.55 0.23
CA ASN A 11 -6.16 14.15 0.66
C ASN A 11 -6.10 13.04 1.72
N PHE A 12 -7.16 12.95 2.52
CA PHE A 12 -7.27 11.96 3.59
C PHE A 12 -7.10 10.53 3.07
N SER A 13 -7.74 10.21 1.95
CA SER A 13 -7.53 8.98 1.17
C SER A 13 -7.28 9.31 -0.30
N ASN A 14 -6.55 8.42 -0.97
CA ASN A 14 -6.31 8.40 -2.40
C ASN A 14 -6.79 7.05 -2.93
N ASP A 15 -7.88 7.10 -3.68
CA ASP A 15 -8.59 5.91 -4.14
C ASP A 15 -8.27 5.65 -5.62
N PHE A 16 -7.82 4.44 -5.92
CA PHE A 16 -7.42 3.99 -7.25
C PHE A 16 -8.31 2.85 -7.73
N THR A 17 -9.03 3.06 -8.83
CA THR A 17 -9.71 1.98 -9.55
C THR A 17 -8.72 1.31 -10.50
N VAL A 18 -8.44 0.03 -10.27
CA VAL A 18 -7.45 -0.75 -11.01
C VAL A 18 -8.14 -1.53 -12.14
N ILE A 19 -8.08 -0.96 -13.34
CA ILE A 19 -8.56 -1.58 -14.59
C ILE A 19 -7.44 -2.08 -15.51
N SER A 20 -6.19 -1.79 -15.15
CA SER A 20 -4.98 -2.18 -15.90
C SER A 20 -3.78 -2.25 -14.95
N ASN A 21 -2.62 -2.68 -15.45
CA ASN A 21 -1.42 -2.77 -14.63
C ASN A 21 -0.93 -1.37 -14.20
N ILE A 22 -0.60 -1.22 -12.92
CA ILE A 22 -0.11 0.03 -12.32
C ILE A 22 1.24 -0.24 -11.68
N SER A 23 2.19 0.70 -11.86
CA SER A 23 3.47 0.68 -11.17
C SER A 23 3.74 2.02 -10.51
N ILE A 24 3.97 1.99 -9.20
CA ILE A 24 4.39 3.13 -8.38
C ILE A 24 5.83 2.86 -7.99
N ILE A 25 6.76 3.57 -8.61
CA ILE A 25 8.19 3.28 -8.51
C ILE A 25 8.87 4.49 -7.87
N GLY A 26 9.66 4.26 -6.83
CA GLY A 26 10.53 5.25 -6.21
C GLY A 26 11.90 5.32 -6.89
N ASN A 27 12.71 6.28 -6.46
CA ASN A 27 14.10 6.39 -6.95
C ASN A 27 15.00 5.28 -6.37
N SER A 28 16.23 5.14 -6.88
CA SER A 28 17.15 4.06 -6.50
C SER A 28 17.61 4.08 -5.03
N ASN A 29 17.51 5.22 -4.36
CA ASN A 29 17.84 5.36 -2.93
C ASN A 29 16.59 5.23 -2.03
N GLY A 30 15.44 4.90 -2.62
CA GLY A 30 14.15 4.95 -1.96
C GLY A 30 13.51 6.34 -2.06
N THR A 31 12.23 6.38 -2.41
CA THR A 31 11.41 7.58 -2.29
C THR A 31 10.65 7.53 -0.96
N ILE A 32 10.76 8.58 -0.16
CA ILE A 32 10.15 8.65 1.18
C ILE A 32 8.72 9.16 1.06
N PHE A 33 7.76 8.41 1.63
CA PHE A 33 6.39 8.84 1.89
C PHE A 33 6.29 9.07 3.39
N ASP A 34 6.42 10.33 3.82
CA ASP A 34 6.40 10.71 5.22
C ASP A 34 5.00 11.18 5.63
N TYR A 35 4.39 10.42 6.54
CA TYR A 35 3.07 10.71 7.09
C TYR A 35 3.09 11.70 8.25
N ARG A 36 4.28 12.10 8.73
CA ARG A 36 4.49 13.14 9.75
C ARG A 36 3.67 12.92 11.01
N ASN A 37 3.51 11.65 11.41
CA ASN A 37 2.68 11.25 12.55
C ASN A 37 1.21 11.68 12.34
N ASN A 38 0.71 11.41 11.14
CA ASN A 38 -0.68 11.55 10.75
C ASN A 38 -1.16 10.25 10.06
N ILE A 39 -2.46 10.15 9.86
CA ILE A 39 -3.16 9.02 9.21
C ILE A 39 -3.80 9.40 7.88
N LYS A 40 -3.53 10.61 7.36
CA LYS A 40 -3.92 11.04 6.01
C LYS A 40 -3.10 10.32 4.94
N GLY A 41 -3.47 10.46 3.67
CA GLY A 41 -2.71 9.88 2.57
C GLY A 41 -2.85 8.36 2.47
N ILE A 42 -3.95 7.81 2.97
CA ILE A 42 -4.28 6.38 2.82
C ILE A 42 -4.32 6.05 1.32
N LEU A 43 -3.73 4.93 0.93
CA LEU A 43 -3.75 4.45 -0.46
C LEU A 43 -4.74 3.29 -0.57
N SER A 44 -5.85 3.49 -1.30
CA SER A 44 -6.87 2.46 -1.49
C SER A 44 -6.87 1.97 -2.93
N PHE A 45 -6.80 0.66 -3.14
CA PHE A 45 -6.81 0.04 -4.45
C PHE A 45 -8.03 -0.87 -4.60
N TYR A 46 -8.86 -0.60 -5.61
CA TYR A 46 -10.08 -1.33 -5.93
C TYR A 46 -9.92 -2.00 -7.29
N PHE A 47 -9.81 -3.32 -7.30
CA PHE A 47 -9.61 -4.09 -8.52
C PHE A 47 -10.93 -4.36 -9.24
N GLU A 48 -11.00 -3.96 -10.52
CA GLU A 48 -12.19 -4.13 -11.38
C GLU A 48 -11.93 -4.94 -12.66
N SER A 49 -10.69 -5.37 -12.90
CA SER A 49 -10.34 -6.21 -14.05
C SER A 49 -9.41 -7.37 -13.67
N ASP A 50 -9.69 -8.57 -14.22
CA ASP A 50 -8.90 -9.78 -14.00
C ASP A 50 -7.51 -9.68 -14.65
N ASN A 51 -6.56 -10.42 -14.10
CA ASN A 51 -5.15 -10.45 -14.48
C ASN A 51 -4.45 -9.08 -14.41
N THR A 52 -4.93 -8.19 -13.54
CA THR A 52 -4.29 -6.90 -13.29
C THR A 52 -3.29 -6.97 -12.14
N ARG A 53 -2.22 -6.17 -12.26
CA ARG A 53 -1.12 -6.11 -11.30
C ARG A 53 -0.88 -4.68 -10.84
N VAL A 54 -0.78 -4.50 -9.53
CA VAL A 54 -0.22 -3.29 -8.92
C VAL A 54 1.15 -3.61 -8.35
N THR A 55 2.14 -2.81 -8.68
CA THR A 55 3.49 -2.93 -8.13
C THR A 55 3.91 -1.63 -7.45
N ILE A 56 4.36 -1.73 -6.21
CA ILE A 56 4.99 -0.65 -5.46
C ILE A 56 6.46 -1.03 -5.26
N GLU A 57 7.37 -0.19 -5.71
CA GLU A 57 8.80 -0.50 -5.72
C GLU A 57 9.64 0.66 -5.18
N ASN A 58 10.65 0.38 -4.35
CA ASN A 58 11.60 1.37 -3.82
C ASN A 58 10.93 2.53 -3.07
N ILE A 59 9.89 2.26 -2.28
CA ILE A 59 9.21 3.26 -1.44
C ILE A 59 9.52 3.02 0.04
N ILE A 60 9.80 4.10 0.77
CA ILE A 60 10.02 4.11 2.21
C ILE A 60 8.82 4.82 2.85
N PHE A 61 7.92 4.05 3.47
CA PHE A 61 6.76 4.57 4.20
C PHE A 61 7.14 4.82 5.66
N ILE A 62 7.01 6.06 6.12
CA ILE A 62 7.41 6.42 7.49
C ILE A 62 6.34 7.20 8.25
N ASN A 63 6.30 7.00 9.56
CA ASN A 63 5.55 7.81 10.52
C ASN A 63 4.02 7.78 10.35
N PHE A 64 3.43 6.66 9.90
CA PHE A 64 1.97 6.47 9.80
C PHE A 64 1.36 6.08 11.15
N TYR A 65 0.98 7.07 11.94
CA TYR A 65 0.26 6.94 13.22
C TYR A 65 -0.16 8.31 13.74
N GLU A 66 -1.04 8.39 14.75
CA GLU A 66 -1.45 9.67 15.35
C GLU A 66 -1.14 9.67 16.87
N TYR A 67 -0.23 10.57 17.32
CA TYR A 67 0.29 10.60 18.70
C TYR A 67 -0.75 10.80 19.83
N HIS A 68 -1.95 11.26 19.49
CA HIS A 68 -2.97 11.69 20.47
C HIS A 68 -4.27 10.90 20.41
N LYS A 69 -4.31 9.82 19.63
CA LYS A 69 -5.46 8.92 19.61
C LYS A 69 -5.03 7.54 20.07
N GLU A 70 -5.94 6.87 20.77
CA GLU A 70 -5.79 5.44 21.01
C GLU A 70 -5.58 4.74 19.66
N PHE A 71 -4.71 3.73 19.65
CA PHE A 71 -4.47 2.92 18.46
C PHE A 71 -5.81 2.41 17.92
N ASP A 72 -6.21 2.92 16.75
CA ASP A 72 -7.40 2.47 16.03
C ASP A 72 -6.97 1.48 14.97
N ASP A 73 -7.24 0.20 15.23
CA ASP A 73 -6.91 -0.90 14.35
C ASP A 73 -7.70 -0.86 13.02
N ARG A 74 -8.74 -0.03 12.92
CA ARG A 74 -9.54 0.16 11.70
C ARG A 74 -8.87 1.08 10.69
N ILE A 75 -7.78 1.75 11.07
CA ILE A 75 -7.07 2.70 10.21
C ILE A 75 -5.85 2.01 9.61
N GLN A 76 -5.85 1.90 8.28
CA GLN A 76 -4.76 1.31 7.51
C GLN A 76 -4.05 2.34 6.64
N MET A 77 -2.75 2.13 6.39
CA MET A 77 -1.99 2.92 5.43
C MET A 77 -2.34 2.55 3.99
N ILE A 78 -2.47 1.25 3.72
CA ILE A 78 -2.80 0.70 2.40
C ILE A 78 -4.02 -0.21 2.53
N TYR A 79 -5.04 0.07 1.73
CA TYR A 79 -6.24 -0.75 1.61
C TYR A 79 -6.29 -1.40 0.23
N ILE A 80 -6.46 -2.72 0.20
CA ILE A 80 -6.55 -3.50 -1.04
C ILE A 80 -7.89 -4.22 -1.04
N GLN A 81 -8.72 -3.95 -2.05
CA GLN A 81 -10.01 -4.63 -2.23
C GLN A 81 -10.10 -5.28 -3.61
N SER A 82 -10.51 -6.54 -3.63
CA SER A 82 -10.80 -7.26 -4.87
C SER A 82 -11.90 -8.31 -4.68
N GLU A 83 -12.85 -8.34 -5.61
CA GLU A 83 -13.80 -9.46 -5.74
C GLU A 83 -13.36 -10.48 -6.80
N LEU A 84 -12.22 -10.24 -7.44
CA LEU A 84 -11.69 -11.01 -8.55
C LEU A 84 -10.80 -12.15 -8.06
N GLU A 85 -10.72 -13.24 -8.84
CA GLU A 85 -9.82 -14.35 -8.53
C GLU A 85 -8.36 -14.01 -8.87
N LYS A 86 -8.13 -13.30 -9.99
CA LYS A 86 -6.80 -13.08 -10.55
C LYS A 86 -6.43 -11.61 -10.43
N PHE A 87 -6.04 -11.21 -9.22
CA PHE A 87 -5.42 -9.91 -8.99
C PHE A 87 -4.07 -10.09 -8.32
N TYR A 88 -3.14 -9.19 -8.60
CA TYR A 88 -1.77 -9.28 -8.08
C TYR A 88 -1.36 -7.93 -7.49
N PHE A 89 -0.83 -7.95 -6.27
CA PHE A 89 -0.29 -6.78 -5.60
C PHE A 89 1.11 -7.10 -5.09
N THR A 90 2.11 -6.37 -5.56
CA THR A 90 3.51 -6.63 -5.21
C THR A 90 4.14 -5.40 -4.57
N PHE A 91 4.81 -5.61 -3.45
CA PHE A 91 5.75 -4.67 -2.86
C PHE A 91 7.16 -5.20 -3.08
N ASN A 92 8.04 -4.39 -3.68
CA ASN A 92 9.41 -4.75 -3.99
C ASN A 92 10.37 -3.74 -3.36
N ASN A 93 11.32 -4.20 -2.54
CA ASN A 93 12.34 -3.34 -1.93
C ASN A 93 11.72 -2.12 -1.21
N CYS A 94 10.61 -2.34 -0.50
CA CYS A 94 9.92 -1.29 0.26
C CYS A 94 10.36 -1.34 1.73
N THR A 95 10.34 -0.18 2.38
CA THR A 95 10.63 -0.08 3.82
C THR A 95 9.43 0.53 4.53
N PHE A 96 9.00 -0.10 5.62
CA PHE A 96 7.96 0.37 6.51
C PHE A 96 8.63 0.67 7.86
N GLN A 97 8.82 1.94 8.20
CA GLN A 97 9.58 2.35 9.39
C GLN A 97 8.76 3.27 10.29
N ASN A 98 8.76 3.01 11.61
CA ASN A 98 8.08 3.85 12.61
C ASN A 98 6.58 4.04 12.31
N ASN A 99 5.94 2.99 11.82
CA ASN A 99 4.51 2.99 11.54
C ASN A 99 3.81 2.18 12.64
N TYR A 100 3.02 2.86 13.48
CA TYR A 100 2.38 2.21 14.62
C TYR A 100 0.94 1.80 14.35
N ASN A 101 0.30 2.29 13.26
CA ASN A 101 -1.02 1.85 12.82
C ASN A 101 -0.95 0.67 11.83
N ARG A 102 -2.10 0.09 11.44
CA ARG A 102 -2.14 -1.04 10.50
C ARG A 102 -1.51 -0.63 9.16
N LEU A 103 -0.54 -1.40 8.67
CA LEU A 103 0.12 -1.07 7.40
C LEU A 103 -0.76 -1.42 6.20
N ILE A 104 -1.23 -2.66 6.16
CA ILE A 104 -1.93 -3.22 5.01
C ILE A 104 -3.21 -3.88 5.51
N ASN A 105 -4.33 -3.53 4.90
CA ASN A 105 -5.62 -4.18 5.09
C ASN A 105 -6.10 -4.71 3.73
N ILE A 106 -6.47 -5.99 3.70
CA ILE A 106 -6.84 -6.67 2.47
C ILE A 106 -8.25 -7.23 2.64
N LYS A 107 -9.16 -6.79 1.78
CA LYS A 107 -10.51 -7.31 1.68
C LYS A 107 -10.66 -8.03 0.34
N MET A 108 -10.63 -9.35 0.38
CA MET A 108 -10.80 -10.18 -0.81
C MET A 108 -11.97 -11.14 -0.66
N LYS A 109 -12.63 -11.44 -1.78
CA LYS A 109 -13.56 -12.56 -1.84
C LYS A 109 -12.75 -13.84 -2.09
N CYS A 110 -12.69 -14.71 -1.08
CA CYS A 110 -11.99 -15.98 -1.21
C CYS A 110 -12.80 -16.95 -2.09
N HIS A 111 -12.33 -17.15 -3.31
CA HIS A 111 -12.68 -18.28 -4.15
C HIS A 111 -11.59 -19.35 -4.06
N LYS A 112 -11.88 -20.59 -4.47
CA LYS A 112 -10.84 -21.63 -4.57
C LYS A 112 -9.81 -21.15 -5.58
N SER A 113 -8.55 -20.96 -5.17
CA SER A 113 -7.52 -20.45 -6.07
C SER A 113 -7.43 -21.28 -7.34
N SER A 114 -7.56 -20.61 -8.49
CA SER A 114 -7.39 -21.19 -9.82
C SER A 114 -5.98 -20.98 -10.36
N HIS A 115 -5.09 -20.35 -9.59
CA HIS A 115 -3.73 -19.97 -10.00
C HIS A 115 -2.69 -20.28 -8.91
N LEU A 116 -1.42 -20.34 -9.34
CA LEU A 116 -0.27 -20.70 -8.50
C LEU A 116 0.49 -19.47 -7.97
N GLU A 117 0.32 -18.31 -8.60
CA GLU A 117 1.04 -17.09 -8.23
C GLU A 117 0.38 -16.44 -7.00
N PRO A 118 1.14 -15.95 -6.01
CA PRO A 118 0.55 -15.27 -4.87
C PRO A 118 -0.16 -13.98 -5.30
N ALA A 119 -1.41 -13.81 -4.88
CA ALA A 119 -2.17 -12.58 -5.15
C ALA A 119 -1.54 -11.35 -4.48
N ILE A 120 -0.81 -11.54 -3.38
CA ILE A 120 -0.08 -10.47 -2.68
C ILE A 120 1.32 -10.97 -2.35
N LEU A 121 2.33 -10.21 -2.74
CA LEU A 121 3.74 -10.53 -2.55
C LEU A 121 4.47 -9.36 -1.90
N LEU A 122 5.18 -9.63 -0.81
CA LEU A 122 6.10 -8.70 -0.15
C LEU A 122 7.51 -9.24 -0.38
N ASN A 123 8.22 -8.68 -1.35
CA ASN A 123 9.55 -9.13 -1.75
C ASN A 123 10.61 -8.12 -1.28
N GLU A 124 11.61 -8.60 -0.56
CA GLU A 124 12.73 -7.78 -0.06
C GLU A 124 12.29 -6.54 0.73
N CYS A 125 11.17 -6.65 1.46
CA CYS A 125 10.64 -5.54 2.24
C CYS A 125 11.17 -5.54 3.69
N ASN A 126 11.45 -4.36 4.23
CA ASN A 126 11.89 -4.16 5.61
C ASN A 126 10.74 -3.62 6.47
N PHE A 127 10.57 -4.16 7.67
CA PHE A 127 9.57 -3.73 8.65
C PHE A 127 10.29 -3.40 9.97
N MET A 128 10.30 -2.13 10.35
CA MET A 128 11.09 -1.58 11.47
C MET A 128 10.26 -0.68 12.39
#